data_AF-A0A920TXC8-F1
#
_entry.id   AF-A0A920TXC8-F1
#
_cell.length_a   1.000
_cell.length_b   1.000
_cell.length_c   1.000
_cell.angle_alpha   90.00
_cell.angle_beta   90.00
_cell.angle_gamma   90.00
#
_symmetry.space_group_name_H-M   'P 1'
#
loop_
_entity.id
_entity.type
_entity.pdbx_description
1 polymer ?
#
loop_
_entity_poly.entity_id
_entity_poly.type
_entity_poly.pdbx_seq_one_letter_code
_entity_poly.pdbx_strand_id
1 'polypeptide(L)'
;MVDGKGKKMSKSAGNVMAPKKIIDQQGAEILRLWVASENYREDIRVSNEILKRLTESYRKIRNTFRYLLGNLNDFDPVKPIGYR
;
A
#
# COMPACT_ATOMS: atom_id res chain seq x y z
N MET A 1 11.83 -15.22 0.67
CA MET A 1 10.82 -14.75 -0.29
C MET A 1 10.22 -15.95 -0.98
N VAL A 2 8.98 -16.23 -0.65
CA VAL A 2 8.20 -17.32 -1.21
C VAL A 2 7.06 -16.72 -2.04
N ASP A 3 6.63 -17.41 -3.09
CA ASP A 3 5.47 -16.99 -3.86
C ASP A 3 4.17 -17.16 -3.02
N GLY A 4 3.04 -16.71 -3.57
CA GLY A 4 1.73 -16.89 -2.93
C GLY A 4 1.32 -18.36 -2.65
N LYS A 5 2.09 -19.34 -3.13
CA LYS A 5 1.92 -20.79 -2.88
C LYS A 5 2.98 -21.36 -1.92
N GLY A 6 3.82 -20.52 -1.31
CA GLY A 6 4.84 -20.95 -0.34
C GLY A 6 6.10 -21.56 -0.96
N LYS A 7 6.30 -21.46 -2.28
CA LYS A 7 7.53 -21.96 -2.93
C LYS A 7 8.60 -20.88 -2.98
N LYS A 8 9.85 -21.27 -2.76
CA LYS A 8 11.03 -20.38 -2.83
C LYS A 8 11.07 -19.69 -4.20
N MET A 9 11.13 -18.35 -4.22
CA MET A 9 11.26 -17.62 -5.48
C MET A 9 12.63 -17.90 -6.11
N SER A 10 12.63 -18.42 -7.35
CA SER A 10 13.85 -18.56 -8.17
C SER A 10 13.59 -18.05 -9.58
N LYS A 11 14.62 -17.44 -10.20
CA LYS A 11 14.57 -17.01 -11.61
C LYS A 11 14.27 -18.17 -12.56
N SER A 12 14.70 -19.39 -12.23
CA SER A 12 14.44 -20.60 -13.03
C SER A 12 13.02 -21.14 -12.85
N ALA A 13 12.34 -20.83 -11.75
CA ALA A 13 10.98 -21.29 -11.46
C ALA A 13 9.89 -20.38 -12.06
N GLY A 14 10.24 -19.24 -12.68
CA GLY A 14 9.27 -18.32 -13.29
C GLY A 14 8.38 -17.56 -12.29
N ASN A 15 8.46 -17.86 -11.00
CA ASN A 15 7.66 -17.25 -9.93
C ASN A 15 8.29 -15.95 -9.37
N VAL A 16 9.26 -15.36 -10.07
CA VAL A 16 9.85 -14.08 -9.67
C VAL A 16 8.93 -12.96 -10.12
N MET A 17 8.24 -12.36 -9.16
CA MET A 17 7.55 -11.11 -9.38
C MET A 17 8.57 -9.97 -9.38
N ALA A 18 8.96 -9.51 -10.57
CA ALA A 18 9.95 -8.44 -10.69
C ALA A 18 9.39 -7.15 -10.05
N PRO A 19 10.14 -6.48 -9.14
CA PRO A 19 9.68 -5.25 -8.48
C PRO A 19 9.27 -4.17 -9.48
N LYS A 20 9.98 -4.08 -10.61
CA LYS A 20 9.68 -3.15 -11.70
C LYS A 20 8.26 -3.34 -12.26
N LYS A 21 7.81 -4.60 -12.42
CA LYS A 21 6.46 -4.90 -12.91
C LYS A 21 5.38 -4.49 -11.91
N ILE A 22 5.66 -4.60 -10.61
CA ILE A 22 4.74 -4.13 -9.55
C ILE A 22 4.65 -2.60 -9.57
N ILE A 23 5.80 -1.92 -9.68
CA ILE A 23 5.86 -0.45 -9.77
C ILE A 23 5.10 0.05 -10.99
N ASP A 24 5.30 -0.56 -12.16
CA ASP A 24 4.64 -0.17 -13.41
C ASP A 24 3.11 -0.37 -13.35
N GLN A 25 2.62 -1.36 -12.59
CA GLN A 25 1.19 -1.69 -12.51
C GLN A 25 0.44 -0.98 -11.38
N GLN A 26 1.07 -0.82 -10.21
CA GLN A 26 0.40 -0.38 -8.98
C GLN A 26 1.04 0.86 -8.34
N GLY A 27 2.19 1.32 -8.83
CA GLY A 27 2.93 2.44 -8.28
C GLY A 27 3.93 2.03 -7.19
N ALA A 28 4.94 2.87 -6.99
CA ALA A 28 6.03 2.59 -6.05
C ALA A 28 5.59 2.64 -4.58
N GLU A 29 4.57 3.44 -4.23
CA GLU A 29 4.06 3.51 -2.85
C GLU A 29 3.47 2.18 -2.38
N ILE A 30 2.79 1.44 -3.24
CA ILE A 30 2.19 0.15 -2.87
C ILE A 30 3.27 -0.86 -2.50
N LEU A 31 4.39 -0.86 -3.23
CA LEU A 31 5.53 -1.71 -2.92
C LEU A 31 6.13 -1.34 -1.55
N ARG A 32 6.29 -0.05 -1.26
CA ARG A 32 6.80 0.42 0.04
C ARG A 32 5.85 0.05 1.18
N LEU A 33 4.54 0.22 0.98
CA LEU A 33 3.52 -0.11 1.96
C LEU A 33 3.51 -1.62 2.26
N TRP A 34 3.63 -2.44 1.21
CA TRP A 34 3.74 -3.89 1.35
C TRP A 34 4.98 -4.29 2.17
N VAL A 35 6.16 -3.78 1.81
CA VAL A 35 7.40 -4.07 2.56
C VAL A 35 7.28 -3.66 4.03
N ALA A 36 6.63 -2.52 4.32
CA ALA A 36 6.41 -2.06 5.69
C ALA A 36 5.39 -2.91 6.48
N SER A 37 4.46 -3.59 5.78
CA SER A 37 3.43 -4.45 6.41
C SER A 37 3.92 -5.87 6.71
N GLU A 38 5.01 -6.31 6.08
CA GLU A 38 5.53 -7.68 6.23
C GLU A 38 6.56 -7.76 7.36
N ASN A 39 6.47 -8.81 8.18
CA ASN A 39 7.45 -9.08 9.22
C ASN A 39 8.66 -9.81 8.61
N TYR A 40 9.82 -9.14 8.60
CA TYR A 40 11.07 -9.66 8.03
C TYR A 40 11.59 -10.95 8.70
N ARG A 41 11.07 -11.32 9.88
CA ARG A 41 11.45 -12.54 10.60
C ARG A 41 10.79 -13.80 10.05
N GLU A 42 9.72 -13.65 9.27
CA GLU A 42 9.00 -14.76 8.67
C GLU A 42 9.22 -14.83 7.15
N ASP A 43 8.85 -15.96 6.56
CA ASP A 43 8.93 -16.14 5.11
C ASP A 43 7.97 -15.18 4.39
N ILE A 44 8.55 -14.10 3.86
CA ILE A 44 7.83 -13.05 3.14
C ILE A 44 7.14 -13.66 1.91
N ARG A 45 5.80 -13.69 1.93
CA ARG A 45 4.93 -14.15 0.84
C ARG A 45 4.49 -12.96 -0.01
N VAL A 46 4.89 -12.94 -1.28
CA VAL A 46 4.37 -11.93 -2.23
C VAL A 46 3.44 -12.59 -3.24
N SER A 47 2.20 -12.09 -3.32
CA SER A 47 1.22 -12.52 -4.30
C SER A 47 0.52 -11.31 -4.92
N ASN A 48 0.10 -11.45 -6.19
CA ASN A 48 -0.63 -10.39 -6.89
C ASN A 48 -1.93 -10.03 -6.17
N GLU A 49 -2.54 -10.99 -5.49
CA GLU A 49 -3.77 -10.80 -4.71
C GLU A 49 -3.54 -9.94 -3.47
N ILE A 50 -2.45 -10.20 -2.73
CA ILE A 50 -2.03 -9.38 -1.59
C ILE A 50 -1.78 -7.94 -2.05
N LEU A 51 -1.02 -7.75 -3.12
CA LEU A 51 -0.71 -6.43 -3.67
C LEU A 51 -1.97 -5.68 -4.14
N LYS A 52 -2.90 -6.39 -4.82
CA LYS A 52 -4.18 -5.81 -5.23
C LYS A 52 -5.02 -5.36 -4.02
N ARG A 53 -5.07 -6.17 -2.97
CA ARG A 53 -5.77 -5.83 -1.71
C ARG A 53 -5.15 -4.62 -1.00
N LEU A 54 -3.82 -4.54 -0.99
CA LEU A 54 -3.07 -3.38 -0.48
C LEU A 54 -3.36 -2.12 -1.30
N THR A 55 -3.43 -2.23 -2.63
CA THR A 55 -3.78 -1.10 -3.52
C THR A 55 -5.17 -0.55 -3.22
N GLU A 56 -6.17 -1.40 -3.08
CA GLU A 56 -7.54 -0.96 -2.73
C GLU A 56 -7.59 -0.32 -1.35
N SER A 57 -6.87 -0.89 -0.37
CA SER A 57 -6.76 -0.32 0.97
C SER A 57 -6.10 1.07 0.94
N TYR A 58 -4.99 1.22 0.21
CA TYR A 58 -4.31 2.49 0.02
C TYR A 58 -5.19 3.53 -0.68
N ARG A 59 -5.94 3.15 -1.72
CA ARG A 59 -6.90 4.03 -2.39
C ARG A 59 -7.97 4.53 -1.42
N LYS A 60 -8.49 3.66 -0.56
CA LYS A 60 -9.49 4.02 0.46
C LYS A 60 -8.91 5.03 1.45
N ILE A 61 -7.71 4.78 1.98
CA ILE A 61 -7.01 5.70 2.88
C ILE A 61 -6.81 7.07 2.22
N ARG A 62 -6.31 7.09 0.97
CA ARG A 62 -6.10 8.33 0.20
C ARG A 62 -7.41 9.09 -0.02
N ASN A 63 -8.49 8.39 -0.33
CA ASN A 63 -9.80 9.02 -0.51
C ASN A 63 -10.34 9.60 0.79
N THR A 64 -10.15 8.92 1.93
CA THR A 64 -10.50 9.47 3.25
C THR A 64 -9.73 10.74 3.54
N PHE A 65 -8.41 10.75 3.33
CA PHE A 65 -7.61 11.96 3.52
C PHE A 65 -8.02 13.09 2.58
N ARG A 66 -8.32 12.79 1.31
CA ARG A 66 -8.83 13.79 0.37
C ARG A 66 -10.16 14.38 0.84
N TYR A 67 -11.07 13.54 1.36
CA TYR A 67 -12.35 14.01 1.90
C TYR A 67 -12.12 14.91 3.12
N LEU A 68 -11.30 14.47 4.08
CA LEU A 68 -10.97 15.26 5.27
C LEU A 68 -10.33 16.60 4.90
N LEU A 69 -9.33 16.61 4.01
CA LEU A 69 -8.68 17.83 3.55
C LEU A 69 -9.63 18.75 2.77
N GLY A 70 -10.54 18.21 1.96
CA GLY A 70 -11.56 19.00 1.27
C GLY A 70 -12.53 19.68 2.23
N ASN A 71 -12.85 19.05 3.36
CA ASN A 71 -13.68 19.66 4.41
C ASN A 71 -12.94 20.73 5.23
N LEU A 72 -11.61 20.80 5.14
CA LEU A 72 -10.78 21.78 5.86
C LEU A 72 -10.46 23.03 5.02
N ASN A 73 -11.02 23.15 3.81
CA ASN A 73 -10.69 24.26 2.91
C ASN A 73 -11.00 25.64 3.51
N ASP A 74 -12.04 25.74 4.32
CA ASP A 74 -12.45 26.96 5.02
C ASP A 74 -12.12 26.93 6.53
N PHE A 75 -11.34 25.93 6.97
CA PHE A 75 -10.97 25.76 8.38
C PHE A 75 -9.72 26.58 8.69
N ASP A 76 -9.89 27.62 9.50
CA ASP A 76 -8.79 28.40 10.05
C ASP A 76 -8.44 27.88 11.47
N PRO A 77 -7.30 27.20 11.66
CA PRO A 77 -6.91 26.65 12.95
C PRO A 77 -6.59 27.71 14.01
N VAL A 78 -6.44 28.99 13.62
CA VAL A 78 -6.10 30.11 14.50
C VAL A 78 -7.35 30.86 14.97
N LYS A 79 -8.49 30.67 14.30
CA LYS A 79 -9.75 31.31 14.66
C LYS A 79 -10.44 30.53 15.77
N PRO A 80 -10.62 31.09 16.99
CA PRO A 80 -11.37 30.41 18.04
C PRO A 80 -12.83 30.23 17.58
N ILE A 81 -13.29 28.99 17.59
CA ILE A 81 -14.68 28.65 17.33
C ILE A 81 -15.48 29.18 18.52
N GLY A 82 -16.29 30.21 18.31
CA GLY A 82 -17.14 30.76 19.35
C GLY A 82 -18.20 29.72 19.74
N TYR A 83 -18.01 29.04 20.87
CA TYR A 83 -19.07 28.23 21.47
C TYR A 83 -20.19 29.18 21.92
N ARG A 84 -21.39 29.01 21.36
CA ARG A 84 -22.62 29.68 21.79
C ARG A 84 -23.59 28.65 22.34
#